data_AF-A0A1X9LRH3-F1
#
_entry.id   AF-A0A1X9LRH3-F1
#
_cell.length_a   1.000
_cell.length_b   1.000
_cell.length_c   1.000
_cell.angle_alpha   90.00
_cell.angle_beta   90.00
_cell.angle_gamma   90.00
#
_symmetry.space_group_name_H-M   'P 1'
#
loop_
_entity.id
_entity.type
_entity.pdbx_description
1 polymer ?
#
loop_
_entity_poly.entity_id
_entity_poly.type
_entity_poly.pdbx_seq_one_letter_code
_entity_poly.pdbx_strand_id
1 'polypeptide(L)'
;MAIAAALALTGCVAGPPGSGTPGEAPSTSTGPTSTPGAPTAAGEGSPAPTAAQDDDTAVTGDALSQAQTAAAQAAVDTVAIFARKDLPYDAWWQLLAPHLSEQAQQAYQYTDPVNVPIHGVTGSPVPLEETWTNNGRIAVPTDAGTYEVRLFRPDTASAWLVWDIVPPDRQNG
;
A
#
# COMPACT_ATOMS: atom_id res chain seq x y z
N MET A 1 -26.03 -39.46 -27.38
CA MET A 1 -25.87 -40.16 -26.09
C MET A 1 -25.78 -39.10 -25.02
N ALA A 2 -26.87 -38.93 -24.26
CA ALA A 2 -27.01 -37.92 -23.20
C ALA A 2 -26.62 -38.54 -21.86
N ILE A 3 -25.93 -37.79 -21.00
CA ILE A 3 -25.95 -38.01 -19.55
C ILE A 3 -26.03 -36.64 -18.88
N ALA A 4 -27.21 -36.37 -18.33
CA ALA A 4 -27.47 -35.32 -17.36
C ALA A 4 -27.15 -35.85 -15.97
N ALA A 5 -26.54 -35.03 -15.11
CA ALA A 5 -26.52 -35.27 -13.67
C ALA A 5 -26.58 -33.92 -12.94
N ALA A 6 -27.77 -33.58 -12.44
CA ALA A 6 -27.99 -32.54 -11.45
C ALA A 6 -27.83 -33.15 -10.06
N LEU A 7 -27.13 -32.47 -9.15
CA LEU A 7 -27.10 -32.80 -7.71
C LEU A 7 -27.30 -31.53 -6.88
N ALA A 8 -28.09 -31.69 -5.81
CA ALA A 8 -28.91 -30.69 -5.15
C ALA A 8 -28.19 -29.84 -4.09
N LEU A 9 -28.77 -28.65 -3.80
CA LEU A 9 -28.49 -27.80 -2.65
C LEU A 9 -29.08 -28.41 -1.36
N THR A 10 -28.32 -28.47 -0.25
CA THR A 10 -28.79 -28.18 1.13
C THR A 10 -27.68 -28.40 2.17
N GLY A 11 -27.52 -27.49 3.13
CA GLY A 11 -26.59 -27.67 4.26
C GLY A 11 -26.57 -26.57 5.33
N CYS A 12 -27.66 -26.49 6.11
CA CYS A 12 -27.93 -25.98 7.47
C CYS A 12 -27.14 -24.85 8.20
N VAL A 13 -27.91 -24.26 9.13
CA VAL A 13 -27.81 -22.99 9.85
C VAL A 13 -27.34 -23.13 11.31
N ALA A 14 -26.75 -22.05 11.82
CA ALA A 14 -26.65 -21.48 13.18
C ALA A 14 -26.66 -22.34 14.48
N GLY A 15 -25.76 -21.94 15.40
CA GLY A 15 -26.09 -21.74 16.82
C GLY A 15 -24.93 -21.96 17.84
N PRO A 16 -24.53 -20.95 18.65
CA PRO A 16 -23.72 -21.11 19.87
C PRO A 16 -24.62 -21.35 21.10
N PRO A 17 -24.11 -21.94 22.21
CA PRO A 17 -23.85 -21.14 23.41
C PRO A 17 -22.68 -21.67 24.29
N GLY A 18 -21.90 -20.77 24.89
CA GLY A 18 -21.86 -20.57 26.35
C GLY A 18 -20.73 -21.39 27.02
N SER A 19 -20.12 -21.06 28.15
CA SER A 19 -20.10 -19.91 29.06
C SER A 19 -18.92 -20.20 30.01
N GLY A 20 -18.16 -19.20 30.42
CA GLY A 20 -17.03 -19.41 31.35
C GLY A 20 -16.32 -18.13 31.79
N THR A 21 -17.05 -17.23 32.44
CA THR A 21 -16.57 -16.20 33.40
C THR A 21 -16.48 -16.88 34.79
N PRO A 22 -15.73 -16.47 35.85
CA PRO A 22 -15.24 -15.12 36.28
C PRO A 22 -13.75 -15.07 36.72
N GLY A 23 -13.09 -13.91 36.77
CA GLY A 23 -13.05 -12.95 37.90
C GLY A 23 -11.57 -12.70 38.27
N GLU A 24 -11.04 -11.48 38.25
CA GLU A 24 -10.72 -10.56 39.37
C GLU A 24 -9.55 -9.69 38.84
N ALA A 25 -9.30 -8.41 39.15
CA ALA A 25 -9.87 -7.42 40.05
C ALA A 25 -9.42 -6.02 39.55
N PRO A 26 -10.13 -4.93 39.92
CA PRO A 26 -9.72 -3.56 39.61
C PRO A 26 -8.60 -3.10 40.55
N SER A 27 -7.50 -2.57 40.00
CA SER A 27 -6.53 -1.81 40.81
C SER A 27 -6.97 -0.35 40.88
N THR A 28 -7.65 -0.01 41.97
CA THR A 28 -7.74 1.37 42.47
C THR A 28 -6.42 1.76 43.10
N SER A 29 -5.76 2.80 42.61
CA SER A 29 -4.74 3.52 43.39
C SER A 29 -5.16 4.97 43.56
N THR A 30 -5.62 5.28 44.76
CA THR A 30 -5.81 6.63 45.32
C THR A 30 -4.49 7.41 45.36
N GLY A 31 -4.57 8.73 45.15
CA GLY A 31 -3.44 9.66 44.96
C GLY A 31 -2.63 10.01 46.22
N PRO A 32 -1.79 11.07 46.12
CA PRO A 32 -2.09 12.24 46.92
C PRO A 32 -2.04 13.58 46.16
N THR A 33 -2.96 14.45 46.58
CA THR A 33 -2.96 15.91 46.40
C THR A 33 -1.67 16.55 46.91
N SER A 34 -1.09 17.48 46.15
CA SER A 34 -0.15 18.47 46.67
C SER A 34 -0.39 19.83 46.01
N THR A 35 -1.05 20.69 46.79
CA THR A 35 -0.95 22.14 46.97
C THR A 35 -0.55 23.06 45.79
N PRO A 36 -1.33 24.11 45.49
CA PRO A 36 -0.93 25.23 44.64
C PRO A 36 0.04 26.19 45.34
N GLY A 37 1.09 26.61 44.63
CA GLY A 37 1.96 27.72 45.01
C GLY A 37 2.51 28.44 43.78
N ALA A 38 1.98 29.63 43.48
CA ALA A 38 2.66 30.68 42.70
C ALA A 38 3.37 31.64 43.70
N PRO A 39 4.29 32.58 43.34
CA PRO A 39 4.59 33.13 42.01
C PRO A 39 6.09 33.34 41.65
N THR A 40 6.30 33.75 40.39
CA THR A 40 7.35 34.56 39.75
C THR A 40 8.65 34.89 40.50
N ALA A 41 9.79 34.54 39.88
CA ALA A 41 11.02 35.34 39.92
C ALA A 41 11.80 35.20 38.60
N ALA A 42 12.04 36.34 37.95
CA ALA A 42 12.88 36.50 36.78
C ALA A 42 14.37 36.32 37.14
N GLY A 43 15.16 35.83 36.19
CA GLY A 43 16.63 35.77 36.31
C GLY A 43 17.25 35.06 35.11
N GLU A 44 17.81 35.87 34.21
CA GLU A 44 18.50 35.50 32.96
C GLU A 44 19.54 34.38 33.09
N GLY A 45 19.57 33.48 32.10
CA GLY A 45 20.63 32.48 31.95
C GLY A 45 20.37 31.43 30.86
N SER A 46 20.70 31.77 29.61
CA SER A 46 20.90 30.89 28.45
C SER A 46 19.70 30.12 27.85
N PRO A 47 19.53 30.12 26.51
CA PRO A 47 18.50 29.32 25.86
C PRO A 47 18.89 27.85 25.90
N ALA A 48 18.25 27.07 26.77
CA ALA A 48 18.11 25.65 26.51
C ALA A 48 17.21 25.54 25.26
N PRO A 49 17.60 24.82 24.19
CA PRO A 49 16.63 24.39 23.22
C PRO A 49 15.75 23.37 23.95
N THR A 50 14.66 23.87 24.53
CA THR A 50 13.47 23.05 24.73
C THR A 50 13.08 22.59 23.34
N ALA A 51 13.55 21.40 22.96
CA ALA A 51 12.89 20.62 21.94
C ALA A 51 11.49 20.34 22.50
N ALA A 52 10.59 21.30 22.30
CA ALA A 52 9.18 21.00 22.23
C ALA A 52 9.10 19.92 21.16
N GLN A 53 8.76 18.71 21.61
CA GLN A 53 8.49 17.61 20.72
C GLN A 53 7.30 18.06 19.88
N ASP A 54 7.61 18.50 18.67
CA ASP A 54 6.69 18.90 17.63
C ASP A 54 5.99 17.61 17.19
N ASP A 55 4.94 17.23 17.93
CA ASP A 55 3.99 16.18 17.57
C ASP A 55 2.98 16.78 16.59
N ASP A 56 3.49 17.43 15.54
CA ASP A 56 2.75 17.80 14.34
C ASP A 56 3.63 17.36 13.18
N THR A 57 3.56 16.07 12.87
CA THR A 57 4.33 15.51 11.75
C THR A 57 3.70 15.97 10.44
N ALA A 58 3.88 17.25 10.12
CA ALA A 58 3.77 17.73 8.76
C ALA A 58 4.71 16.85 7.94
N VAL A 59 4.15 16.01 7.06
CA VAL A 59 4.93 15.34 6.02
C VAL A 59 5.66 16.47 5.29
N THR A 60 6.95 16.61 5.61
CA THR A 60 7.77 17.67 5.04
C THR A 60 7.84 17.43 3.54
N GLY A 61 7.78 18.47 2.72
CA GLY A 61 7.71 18.33 1.24
C GLY A 61 8.78 17.39 0.66
N ASP A 62 9.95 17.31 1.29
CA ASP A 62 11.03 16.39 0.96
C ASP A 62 10.64 14.90 1.06
N ALA A 63 9.96 14.50 2.14
CA ALA A 63 9.50 13.13 2.35
C ALA A 63 8.45 12.70 1.31
N LEU A 64 7.58 13.63 0.91
CA LEU A 64 6.63 13.41 -0.17
C LEU A 64 7.34 13.24 -1.53
N SER A 65 8.30 14.11 -1.85
CA SER A 65 9.08 14.00 -3.09
C SER A 65 9.87 12.69 -3.17
N GLN A 66 10.43 12.23 -2.05
CA GLN A 66 11.08 10.92 -1.97
C GLN A 66 10.08 9.78 -2.19
N ALA A 67 8.90 9.84 -1.58
CA ALA A 67 7.86 8.84 -1.77
C ALA A 67 7.40 8.76 -3.24
N GLN A 68 7.20 9.90 -3.89
CA GLN A 68 6.85 9.99 -5.31
C GLN A 68 7.94 9.39 -6.21
N THR A 69 9.20 9.67 -5.93
CA THR A 69 10.34 9.11 -6.68
C THR A 69 10.41 7.59 -6.52
N ALA A 70 10.25 7.08 -5.30
CA ALA A 70 10.25 5.65 -5.02
C ALA A 70 9.06 4.92 -5.67
N ALA A 71 7.86 5.52 -5.63
CA ALA A 71 6.68 5.00 -6.31
C ALA A 71 6.88 4.94 -7.83
N ALA A 72 7.47 6.00 -8.41
CA ALA A 72 7.74 6.07 -9.84
C ALA A 72 8.75 5.00 -10.30
N GLN A 73 9.81 4.77 -9.51
CA GLN A 73 10.76 3.68 -9.77
C GLN A 73 10.07 2.32 -9.71
N ALA A 74 9.34 2.02 -8.62
CA ALA A 74 8.62 0.76 -8.47
C ALA A 74 7.62 0.51 -9.62
N ALA A 75 6.94 1.55 -10.09
CA ALA A 75 6.03 1.47 -11.23
C ALA A 75 6.76 1.10 -12.53
N VAL A 76 7.88 1.76 -12.82
CA VAL A 76 8.71 1.47 -14.01
C VAL A 76 9.28 0.06 -13.95
N ASP A 77 9.85 -0.35 -12.83
CA ASP A 77 10.40 -1.70 -12.66
C ASP A 77 9.33 -2.78 -12.89
N THR A 78 8.15 -2.59 -12.29
CA THR A 78 7.04 -3.55 -12.46
C THR A 78 6.57 -3.60 -13.91
N VAL A 79 6.41 -2.46 -14.59
CA VAL A 79 5.99 -2.42 -16.00
C VAL A 79 7.07 -3.01 -16.92
N ALA A 80 8.34 -2.78 -16.62
CA ALA A 80 9.45 -3.35 -17.39
C ALA A 80 9.49 -4.89 -17.27
N ILE A 81 9.26 -5.44 -16.07
CA ILE A 81 9.11 -6.89 -15.87
C ILE A 81 7.86 -7.41 -16.57
N PHE A 82 6.73 -6.71 -16.43
CA PHE A 82 5.47 -7.07 -17.08
C PHE A 82 5.63 -7.19 -18.61
N ALA A 83 6.46 -6.33 -19.22
CA ALA A 83 6.78 -6.33 -20.65
C ALA A 83 7.78 -7.43 -21.10
N ARG A 84 8.27 -8.32 -20.22
CA ARG A 84 9.24 -9.38 -20.57
C ARG A 84 8.59 -10.58 -21.25
N LYS A 85 8.33 -10.43 -22.55
CA LYS A 85 7.73 -11.47 -23.41
C LYS A 85 8.72 -12.57 -23.82
N ASP A 86 10.01 -12.38 -23.55
CA ASP A 86 11.09 -13.33 -23.83
C ASP A 86 11.20 -14.45 -22.80
N LEU A 87 10.55 -14.30 -21.64
CA LEU A 87 10.64 -15.24 -20.52
C LEU A 87 9.48 -16.26 -20.56
N PRO A 88 9.73 -17.52 -20.19
CA PRO A 88 8.66 -18.46 -19.91
C PRO A 88 7.86 -18.01 -18.67
N TYR A 89 6.59 -18.39 -18.59
CA TYR A 89 5.65 -17.97 -17.53
C TYR A 89 6.23 -18.07 -16.12
N ASP A 90 6.81 -19.21 -15.72
CA ASP A 90 7.37 -19.39 -14.37
C ASP A 90 8.47 -18.36 -14.05
N ALA A 91 9.39 -18.12 -14.98
CA ALA A 91 10.47 -17.15 -14.77
C ALA A 91 9.95 -15.71 -14.73
N TRP A 92 8.99 -15.39 -15.60
CA TRP A 92 8.31 -14.09 -15.60
C TRP A 92 7.55 -13.86 -14.28
N TRP A 93 6.82 -14.86 -13.81
CA TRP A 93 6.00 -14.75 -12.60
C TRP A 93 6.85 -14.62 -11.33
N GLN A 94 7.96 -15.35 -11.24
CA GLN A 94 8.92 -15.22 -10.13
C GLN A 94 9.50 -13.81 -10.01
N LEU A 95 9.67 -13.11 -11.14
CA LEU A 95 10.12 -11.72 -11.16
C LEU A 95 8.98 -10.75 -10.85
N LEU A 96 7.77 -10.99 -11.38
CA LEU A 96 6.67 -10.03 -11.28
C LEU A 96 5.96 -10.09 -9.92
N ALA A 97 5.61 -11.29 -9.44
CA ALA A 97 4.75 -11.49 -8.27
C ALA A 97 5.20 -10.72 -7.00
N PRO A 98 6.50 -10.60 -6.67
CA PRO A 98 6.94 -9.84 -5.51
C PRO A 98 6.62 -8.35 -5.54
N HIS A 99 6.39 -7.78 -6.72
CA HIS A 99 6.02 -6.37 -6.90
C HIS A 99 4.51 -6.14 -6.83
N LEU A 100 3.72 -7.21 -6.78
CA LEU A 100 2.27 -7.16 -6.84
C LEU A 100 1.65 -7.35 -5.45
N SER A 101 0.56 -6.64 -5.21
CA SER A 101 -0.33 -6.96 -4.09
C SER A 101 -0.97 -8.33 -4.26
N GLU A 102 -1.50 -8.93 -3.19
CA GLU A 102 -2.18 -10.23 -3.28
C GLU A 102 -3.35 -10.19 -4.30
N GLN A 103 -4.13 -9.11 -4.31
CA GLN A 103 -5.20 -8.92 -5.27
C GLN A 103 -4.67 -8.86 -6.72
N ALA A 104 -3.59 -8.12 -6.96
CA ALA A 104 -2.98 -8.07 -8.29
C ALA A 104 -2.39 -9.42 -8.68
N GLN A 105 -1.81 -10.17 -7.74
CA GLN A 105 -1.34 -11.52 -8.02
C GLN A 105 -2.49 -12.40 -8.52
N GLN A 106 -3.65 -12.37 -7.86
CA GLN A 106 -4.84 -13.10 -8.31
C GLN A 106 -5.33 -12.65 -9.69
N ALA A 107 -5.22 -11.36 -10.01
CA ALA A 107 -5.61 -10.82 -11.31
C ALA A 107 -4.64 -11.23 -12.44
N TYR A 108 -3.34 -11.29 -12.16
CA TYR A 108 -2.30 -11.49 -13.19
C TYR A 108 -1.74 -12.91 -13.26
N GLN A 109 -1.99 -13.81 -12.29
CA GLN A 109 -1.43 -15.17 -12.24
C GLN A 109 -1.84 -16.10 -13.40
N TYR A 110 -2.76 -15.67 -14.27
CA TYR A 110 -3.14 -16.40 -15.47
C TYR A 110 -2.78 -15.65 -16.76
N THR A 111 -2.02 -14.56 -16.65
CA THR A 111 -1.53 -13.81 -17.80
C THR A 111 -0.38 -14.58 -18.45
N ASP A 112 -0.50 -14.82 -19.74
CA ASP A 112 0.59 -15.34 -20.56
C ASP A 112 1.48 -14.17 -21.03
N PRO A 113 2.79 -14.15 -20.70
CA PRO A 113 3.68 -13.04 -21.04
C PRO A 113 3.71 -12.70 -22.53
N VAL A 114 3.52 -13.69 -23.43
CA VAL A 114 3.56 -13.42 -24.88
C VAL A 114 2.38 -12.56 -25.36
N ASN A 115 1.29 -12.52 -24.59
CA ASN A 115 0.08 -11.76 -24.90
C ASN A 115 0.09 -10.35 -24.30
N VAL A 116 1.08 -9.99 -23.47
CA VAL A 116 1.20 -8.64 -22.92
C VAL A 116 1.42 -7.63 -24.06
N PRO A 117 0.60 -6.56 -24.16
CA PRO A 117 0.70 -5.61 -25.28
C PRO A 117 1.96 -4.72 -25.22
N ILE A 118 2.55 -4.56 -24.04
CA ILE A 118 3.72 -3.72 -23.80
C ILE A 118 5.00 -4.46 -24.21
N HIS A 119 5.89 -3.80 -24.96
CA HIS A 119 7.23 -4.26 -25.30
C HIS A 119 8.33 -3.51 -24.54
N GLY A 120 8.03 -2.33 -24.01
CA GLY A 120 8.93 -1.63 -23.09
C GLY A 120 8.43 -0.26 -22.66
N VAL A 121 9.12 0.30 -21.66
CA VAL A 121 8.92 1.69 -21.21
C VAL A 121 9.67 2.62 -22.17
N THR A 122 9.01 3.67 -22.64
CA THR A 122 9.51 4.56 -23.70
C THR A 122 9.87 5.97 -23.23
N GLY A 123 9.54 6.32 -21.99
CA GLY A 123 9.79 7.65 -21.44
C GLY A 123 9.83 7.67 -19.92
N SER A 124 10.09 8.85 -19.36
CA SER A 124 10.13 9.05 -17.91
C SER A 124 8.74 8.90 -17.28
N PRO A 125 8.62 8.22 -16.14
CA PRO A 125 7.36 8.15 -15.41
C PRO A 125 6.97 9.52 -14.86
N VAL A 126 5.66 9.77 -14.77
CA VAL A 126 5.09 11.01 -14.22
C VAL A 126 4.19 10.67 -13.04
N PRO A 127 4.55 11.05 -11.81
CA PRO A 127 3.63 10.96 -10.67
C PRO A 127 2.40 11.83 -10.90
N LEU A 128 1.21 11.27 -10.73
CA LEU A 128 -0.05 12.01 -10.77
C LEU A 128 -0.34 12.65 -9.41
N GLU A 129 -1.26 13.62 -9.39
CA GLU A 129 -1.58 14.44 -8.20
C GLU A 129 -2.01 13.63 -6.97
N GLU A 130 -2.54 12.42 -7.18
CA GLU A 130 -2.96 11.48 -6.12
C GLU A 130 -1.80 10.63 -5.55
N THR A 131 -0.55 10.97 -5.89
CA THR A 131 0.62 10.29 -5.34
C THR A 131 1.07 10.93 -4.04
N TRP A 132 0.85 10.21 -2.95
CA TRP A 132 1.17 10.59 -1.57
C TRP A 132 2.11 9.59 -0.90
N THR A 133 2.28 9.73 0.41
CA THR A 133 3.22 8.92 1.20
C THR A 133 2.96 7.41 1.10
N ASN A 134 1.71 6.96 0.99
CA ASN A 134 1.37 5.52 1.06
C ASN A 134 0.52 5.02 -0.12
N ASN A 135 0.10 5.90 -1.01
CA ASN A 135 -0.66 5.59 -2.21
C ASN A 135 -0.07 6.34 -3.40
N GLY A 136 -0.05 5.72 -4.58
CA GLY A 136 0.55 6.30 -5.77
C GLY A 136 -0.22 5.97 -7.03
N ARG A 137 -0.33 6.96 -7.91
CA ARG A 137 -0.75 6.77 -9.29
C ARG A 137 0.34 7.33 -10.19
N ILE A 138 1.00 6.46 -10.94
CA ILE A 138 2.13 6.83 -11.80
C ILE A 138 1.73 6.60 -13.25
N ALA A 139 1.83 7.63 -14.08
CA ALA A 139 1.75 7.49 -15.52
C ALA A 139 3.10 7.00 -16.06
N VAL A 140 3.12 5.84 -16.71
CA VAL A 140 4.31 5.21 -17.31
C VAL A 140 4.12 5.17 -18.83
N PRO A 141 4.89 5.98 -19.58
CA PRO A 141 4.87 5.92 -21.04
C PRO A 141 5.44 4.60 -21.55
N THR A 142 4.71 3.92 -22.43
CA THR A 142 5.14 2.67 -23.08
C THR A 142 4.93 2.74 -24.59
N ASP A 143 5.38 1.72 -25.33
CA ASP A 143 5.11 1.61 -26.77
C ASP A 143 3.62 1.38 -27.09
N ALA A 144 2.86 0.83 -26.14
CA ALA A 144 1.42 0.59 -26.24
C ALA A 144 0.57 1.75 -25.67
N GLY A 145 1.18 2.92 -25.46
CA GLY A 145 0.54 4.10 -24.85
C GLY A 145 0.95 4.31 -23.40
N THR A 146 0.35 5.32 -22.76
CA THR A 146 0.63 5.64 -21.35
C THR A 146 -0.23 4.77 -20.45
N TYR A 147 0.41 3.89 -19.68
CA TYR A 147 -0.25 3.10 -18.65
C TYR A 147 -0.27 3.87 -17.35
N GLU A 148 -1.33 3.71 -16.58
CA GLU A 148 -1.37 4.20 -15.21
C GLU A 148 -1.14 3.01 -14.28
N VAL A 149 -0.11 3.11 -13.45
CA VAL A 149 0.22 2.11 -12.43
C VAL A 149 -0.28 2.63 -11.10
N ARG A 150 -1.11 1.83 -10.42
CA ARG A 150 -1.65 2.15 -9.10
C ARG A 150 -0.93 1.33 -8.04
N LEU A 151 -0.37 2.01 -7.05
CA LEU A 151 0.48 1.42 -6.03
C LEU A 151 0.02 1.79 -4.63
N PHE A 152 0.33 0.92 -3.66
CA PHE A 152 0.21 1.24 -2.25
C PHE A 152 1.39 0.67 -1.47
N ARG A 153 1.64 1.21 -0.28
CA ARG A 153 2.48 0.60 0.74
C ARG A 153 1.87 0.78 2.13
N PRO A 154 1.90 -0.24 3.00
CA PRO A 154 1.25 -0.17 4.31
C PRO A 154 1.86 0.89 5.24
N ASP A 155 3.15 1.16 5.11
CA ASP A 155 3.90 2.15 5.89
C ASP A 155 5.11 2.67 5.08
N THR A 156 5.82 3.66 5.60
CA THR A 156 6.94 4.33 4.90
C THR A 156 8.19 3.49 4.75
N ALA A 157 8.36 2.45 5.56
CA ALA A 157 9.49 1.51 5.50
C ALA A 157 9.20 0.32 4.58
N SER A 158 7.93 0.04 4.30
CA SER A 158 7.51 -1.00 3.37
C SER A 158 7.74 -0.65 1.90
N ALA A 159 7.97 -1.68 1.09
CA ALA A 159 8.07 -1.56 -0.36
C ALA A 159 6.71 -1.18 -0.98
N TRP A 160 6.76 -0.52 -2.14
CA TRP A 160 5.58 -0.25 -2.95
C TRP A 160 5.10 -1.52 -3.66
N LEU A 161 3.82 -1.81 -3.52
CA LEU A 161 3.15 -2.91 -4.21
C LEU A 161 2.17 -2.35 -5.24
N VAL A 162 2.23 -2.87 -6.45
CA VAL A 162 1.29 -2.56 -7.52
C VAL A 162 0.01 -3.35 -7.30
N TRP A 163 -1.14 -2.67 -7.32
CA TRP A 163 -2.44 -3.32 -7.19
C TRP A 163 -3.27 -3.29 -8.49
N ASP A 164 -2.93 -2.41 -9.44
CA ASP A 164 -3.52 -2.39 -10.78
C ASP A 164 -2.58 -1.73 -11.81
N ILE A 165 -2.55 -2.28 -13.02
CA ILE A 165 -1.88 -1.73 -14.20
C ILE A 165 -2.97 -1.42 -15.23
N VAL A 166 -3.31 -0.13 -15.34
CA VAL A 166 -4.48 0.34 -16.08
C VAL A 166 -4.06 0.74 -17.51
N PRO A 167 -4.57 0.05 -18.54
CA PRO A 167 -4.30 0.42 -19.92
C PRO A 167 -4.92 1.77 -20.28
N PRO A 168 -4.41 2.45 -21.32
CA PRO A 168 -4.88 3.79 -21.71
C PRO A 168 -6.38 3.86 -22.00
N ASP A 169 -7.01 2.81 -22.53
CA ASP A 169 -8.45 2.83 -22.84
C ASP A 169 -9.34 2.84 -21.58
N ARG A 170 -8.87 2.27 -20.46
CA ARG A 170 -9.62 2.17 -19.20
C ARG A 170 -9.48 3.38 -18.28
N GLN A 171 -8.66 4.38 -18.63
CA GLN A 171 -8.39 5.53 -17.76
C GLN A 171 -9.48 6.62 -17.79
N ASN A 172 -10.40 6.58 -18.75
CA ASN A 172 -11.47 7.60 -18.93
C ASN A 172 -12.90 7.08 -18.62
N GLY A 173 -13.01 5.93 -17.95
CA GLY A 173 -14.28 5.27 -17.63
C GLY A 173 -14.91 5.69 -16.32
#